data_AF-A0A1V4TSI6-F1
#
_entry.id   AF-A0A1V4TSI6-F1
#
_cell.length_a   1.000
_cell.length_b   1.000
_cell.length_c   1.000
_cell.angle_alpha   90.00
_cell.angle_beta   90.00
_cell.angle_gamma   90.00
#
_symmetry.space_group_name_H-M   'P 1'
#
loop_
_entity.id
_entity.type
_entity.pdbx_description
1 polymer ?
#
loop_
_entity_poly.entity_id
_entity_poly.type
_entity_poly.pdbx_seq_one_letter_code
_entity_poly.pdbx_strand_id
1 'polypeptide(L)'
;MPEEMPRGEAIESIIEAKKMEAYAEHRTKDMHACAFCGAIGYRKRPMRPVGAKWICIDCLRALRETLEGLDQWEAEIQLEKEMAKKIDETLRT
;
A
#
# COMPACT_ATOMS: atom_id res chain seq x y z
N MET A 1 25.31 -16.53 39.74
CA MET A 1 24.39 -17.68 39.67
C MET A 1 23.13 -17.19 38.98
N PRO A 2 22.65 -17.82 37.91
CA PRO A 2 21.38 -17.41 37.31
C PRO A 2 20.27 -17.76 38.31
N GLU A 3 19.51 -16.76 38.74
CA GLU A 3 18.36 -16.93 39.62
C GLU A 3 17.31 -17.76 38.88
N GLU A 4 16.96 -18.93 39.41
CA GLU A 4 15.87 -19.74 38.90
C GLU A 4 14.57 -18.98 39.15
N MET A 5 14.01 -18.34 38.12
CA MET A 5 12.69 -17.70 38.22
C MET A 5 11.68 -18.73 38.77
N PRO A 6 10.91 -18.39 39.81
CA PRO A 6 9.86 -19.25 40.33
C PRO A 6 8.98 -19.72 39.18
N ARG A 7 8.77 -21.04 39.08
CA ARG A 7 8.04 -21.69 37.98
C ARG A 7 6.67 -21.04 37.69
N GLY A 8 6.05 -20.41 38.70
CA GLY A 8 4.81 -19.63 38.58
C GLY A 8 4.97 -18.31 37.80
N GLU A 9 6.01 -17.53 38.07
CA GLU A 9 6.29 -16.28 37.36
C GLU A 9 6.62 -16.53 35.88
N ALA A 10 7.32 -17.64 35.61
CA ALA A 10 7.57 -18.09 34.23
C ALA A 10 6.27 -18.47 33.50
N ILE A 11 5.32 -19.12 34.18
CA ILE A 11 4.01 -19.47 33.60
C ILE A 11 3.16 -18.23 33.33
N GLU A 12 3.13 -17.26 34.26
CA GLU A 12 2.40 -16.00 34.08
C GLU A 12 2.95 -15.20 32.89
N SER A 13 4.27 -15.10 32.78
CA SER A 13 4.93 -14.46 31.63
C SER A 13 4.55 -15.10 30.29
N ILE A 14 4.48 -16.44 30.23
CA ILE A 14 4.05 -17.18 29.03
C ILE A 14 2.57 -16.89 28.71
N ILE A 15 1.71 -16.81 29.72
CA ILE A 15 0.29 -16.51 29.54
C ILE A 15 0.11 -15.07 29.00
N GLU A 16 0.86 -14.11 29.51
CA GLU A 16 0.83 -12.72 29.02
C GLU A 16 1.33 -12.61 27.58
N ALA A 17 2.41 -13.31 27.23
CA ALA A 17 2.89 -13.36 25.86
C ALA A 17 1.81 -13.88 24.90
N LYS A 18 1.14 -14.98 25.25
CA LYS A 18 0.04 -15.55 24.45
C LYS A 18 -1.17 -14.62 24.33
N LYS A 19 -1.49 -13.84 25.37
CA LYS A 19 -2.56 -12.82 25.29
C LYS A 19 -2.20 -11.71 24.30
N MET A 20 -0.94 -11.28 24.29
CA MET A 20 -0.44 -10.27 23.35
C MET A 20 -0.47 -10.78 21.90
N GLU A 21 -0.08 -12.04 21.67
CA GLU A 21 -0.18 -12.70 20.36
C GLU A 21 -1.64 -12.75 19.86
N ALA A 22 -2.55 -13.25 20.69
CA ALA A 22 -3.98 -13.33 20.34
C ALA A 22 -4.60 -11.95 20.07
N TYR A 23 -4.19 -10.91 20.83
CA TYR A 23 -4.62 -9.54 20.58
C TYR A 23 -4.09 -9.01 19.23
N ALA A 24 -2.82 -9.26 18.92
CA ALA A 24 -2.22 -8.87 17.65
C ALA A 24 -2.94 -9.54 16.47
N GLU A 25 -3.19 -10.86 16.54
CA GLU A 25 -3.95 -11.59 15.53
C GLU A 25 -5.38 -11.07 15.36
N HIS A 26 -6.08 -10.80 16.46
CA HIS A 26 -7.44 -10.26 16.40
C HIS A 26 -7.48 -8.87 15.76
N ARG A 27 -6.52 -8.00 16.09
CA ARG A 27 -6.48 -6.62 15.58
C ARG A 27 -5.97 -6.53 14.14
N THR A 28 -5.12 -7.46 13.70
CA THR A 28 -4.57 -7.48 12.34
C THR A 28 -5.55 -7.97 11.29
N LYS A 29 -6.60 -8.72 11.65
CA LYS A 29 -7.65 -9.17 10.72
C LYS A 29 -8.37 -8.02 9.99
N ASP A 30 -8.55 -6.90 10.68
CA ASP A 30 -9.18 -5.70 10.12
C ASP A 30 -8.15 -4.67 9.61
N MET A 31 -6.87 -5.02 9.63
CA MET A 31 -5.80 -4.15 9.17
C MET A 31 -5.48 -4.47 7.72
N HIS A 32 -5.72 -3.51 6.85
CA HIS A 32 -5.35 -3.58 5.45
C HIS A 32 -4.20 -2.63 5.16
N ALA A 33 -3.22 -3.08 4.39
CA ALA A 33 -2.17 -2.22 3.86
C ALA A 33 -2.64 -1.63 2.52
N CYS A 34 -2.48 -0.32 2.35
CA CYS A 34 -2.70 0.31 1.06
C CYS A 34 -1.69 -0.22 0.03
N ALA A 35 -2.17 -0.70 -1.10
CA ALA A 35 -1.30 -1.26 -2.14
C ALA A 35 -0.43 -0.22 -2.86
N PHE A 36 -0.72 1.08 -2.73
CA PHE A 36 0.06 2.14 -3.36
C PHE A 36 1.08 2.77 -2.41
N CYS A 37 0.67 3.15 -1.20
CA CYS A 37 1.55 3.85 -0.25
C CYS A 37 2.02 3.01 0.93
N GLY A 38 1.57 1.75 1.06
CA GLY A 38 1.92 0.87 2.18
C GLY A 38 1.30 1.27 3.52
N ALA A 39 0.58 2.41 3.59
CA ALA A 39 -0.04 2.86 4.82
C ALA A 39 -1.04 1.83 5.34
N ILE A 40 -0.95 1.51 6.63
CA ILE A 40 -1.81 0.53 7.28
C ILE A 40 -3.07 1.24 7.78
N GLY A 41 -4.23 0.72 7.39
CA GLY A 41 -5.53 1.19 7.87
C GLY A 41 -5.77 0.68 9.29
N TYR A 42 -5.39 1.50 10.29
CA TYR A 42 -5.78 1.23 11.67
C TYR A 42 -6.96 2.11 12.07
N ARG A 43 -7.89 1.53 12.84
CA ARG A 43 -8.97 2.16 13.63
C ARG A 43 -9.98 3.12 12.96
N LYS A 44 -9.73 3.72 11.78
CA LYS A 44 -10.64 4.71 11.16
C LYS A 44 -10.25 5.24 9.78
N ARG A 45 -9.19 4.72 9.12
CA ARG A 45 -8.82 5.21 7.78
C ARG A 45 -9.70 4.54 6.72
N PRO A 46 -10.53 5.28 5.97
CA PRO A 46 -11.40 4.67 4.97
C PRO A 46 -10.54 4.09 3.85
N MET A 47 -10.65 2.79 3.67
CA MET A 47 -10.03 2.03 2.60
C MET A 47 -11.11 1.33 1.79
N ARG A 48 -10.84 1.13 0.50
CA ARG A 48 -11.76 0.45 -0.41
C ARG A 48 -11.04 -0.74 -1.06
N PRO A 49 -11.71 -1.89 -1.20
CA PRO A 49 -11.17 -2.97 -2.01
C PRO A 49 -11.29 -2.61 -3.50
N VAL A 50 -10.20 -2.80 -4.23
CA VAL A 50 -10.11 -2.69 -5.69
C VAL A 50 -9.46 -3.97 -6.20
N GLY A 51 -10.30 -4.88 -6.72
CA GLY A 51 -9.89 -6.27 -6.98
C GLY A 51 -9.45 -6.97 -5.69
N ALA A 52 -8.26 -7.59 -5.71
CA ALA A 52 -7.66 -8.26 -4.54
C ALA A 52 -6.85 -7.32 -3.63
N LYS A 53 -6.80 -6.01 -3.91
CA LYS A 53 -5.97 -5.03 -3.21
C LYS A 53 -6.83 -4.05 -2.43
N TRP A 54 -6.29 -3.56 -1.31
CA TRP A 54 -6.90 -2.47 -0.54
C TRP A 54 -6.20 -1.16 -0.86
N ILE A 55 -6.96 -0.08 -1.02
CA ILE A 55 -6.44 1.24 -1.35
C ILE A 55 -7.03 2.27 -0.39
N CYS A 56 -6.19 3.14 0.18
CA CYS A 56 -6.65 4.22 1.03
C CYS A 56 -7.32 5.34 0.23
N ILE A 57 -8.21 6.08 0.89
CA ILE A 57 -8.93 7.20 0.27
C ILE A 57 -7.98 8.25 -0.34
N ASP A 58 -6.83 8.50 0.27
CA ASP A 58 -5.87 9.51 -0.18
C ASP A 58 -5.28 9.11 -1.54
N CYS A 59 -4.86 7.85 -1.70
CA CYS A 59 -4.37 7.36 -2.98
C CYS A 59 -5.48 7.23 -4.03
N LEU A 60 -6.72 6.93 -3.64
CA LEU A 60 -7.85 6.94 -4.57
C LEU A 60 -8.16 8.34 -5.10
N ARG A 61 -8.05 9.38 -4.26
CA ARG A 61 -8.20 10.78 -4.68
C ARG A 61 -7.11 11.19 -5.65
N ALA A 62 -5.84 10.92 -5.31
CA ALA A 62 -4.72 11.19 -6.18
C ALA A 62 -4.84 10.45 -7.53
N LEU A 63 -5.28 9.19 -7.51
CA LEU A 63 -5.52 8.42 -8.74
C LEU A 63 -6.62 9.06 -9.59
N ARG A 64 -7.74 9.48 -8.97
CA ARG A 64 -8.83 10.17 -9.68
C ARG A 64 -8.33 11.44 -10.36
N GLU A 65 -7.61 12.29 -9.64
CA GLU A 65 -7.03 13.54 -10.18
C GLU A 65 -6.04 13.24 -11.32
N THR A 66 -5.21 12.21 -11.18
CA THR A 66 -4.26 11.81 -12.24
C THR A 66 -4.98 11.33 -13.50
N LEU A 67 -6.07 10.56 -13.33
CA LEU A 67 -6.84 10.02 -14.45
C LEU A 67 -7.64 11.09 -15.20
N GLU A 68 -7.96 12.23 -14.57
CA GLU A 68 -8.62 13.35 -15.26
C GLU A 68 -7.75 13.94 -16.41
N GLY A 69 -6.43 13.77 -16.36
CA GLY A 69 -5.50 14.21 -17.41
C GLY A 69 -5.04 13.13 -18.38
N LEU A 70 -5.61 11.91 -18.31
CA LEU A 70 -5.08 10.76 -19.03
C LEU A 70 -5.16 10.93 -20.55
N ASP A 71 -6.29 11.42 -21.08
CA ASP A 71 -6.49 11.59 -22.52
C ASP A 71 -5.49 12.60 -23.12
N GLN A 72 -5.20 13.68 -22.39
CA GLN A 72 -4.21 14.66 -22.81
C GLN A 72 -2.82 14.03 -22.87
N TRP A 73 -2.45 13.25 -21.86
CA TRP A 73 -1.16 12.58 -21.82
C TRP A 73 -1.03 11.54 -22.94
N GLU A 74 -2.09 10.80 -23.25
CA GLU A 74 -2.12 9.88 -24.40
C GLU A 74 -1.92 10.62 -25.73
N ALA A 75 -2.53 11.78 -25.90
CA ALA A 75 -2.35 12.62 -27.09
C ALA A 75 -0.91 13.15 -27.20
N GLU A 76 -0.31 13.60 -26.10
CA GLU A 76 1.09 14.03 -26.04
C GLU A 76 2.04 12.91 -26.48
N ILE A 77 1.82 11.69 -25.99
CA ILE A 77 2.61 10.50 -26.39
C ILE A 77 2.49 10.22 -27.90
N GLN A 78 1.31 10.41 -28.51
CA GLN A 78 1.16 10.22 -29.96
C GLN A 78 1.86 11.32 -30.75
N LEU A 79 1.75 12.57 -30.30
CA LEU A 79 2.44 13.70 -30.92
C LEU A 79 3.97 13.53 -30.88
N GLU A 80 4.52 13.08 -29.75
CA GLU A 80 5.95 12.77 -29.64
C GLU A 80 6.40 11.72 -30.67
N LYS A 81 5.60 10.67 -30.89
CA LYS A 81 5.89 9.64 -31.90
C LYS A 81 5.84 10.20 -33.32
N GLU A 82 4.89 11.08 -33.63
CA GLU A 82 4.81 11.72 -34.94
C GLU A 82 5.98 12.68 -35.19
N MET A 83 6.37 13.46 -34.17
CA MET A 83 7.54 14.33 -34.24
C MET A 83 8.81 13.53 -34.47
N ALA A 84 9.00 12.43 -33.74
CA ALA A 84 10.16 11.55 -33.92
C ALA A 84 10.26 11.02 -35.35
N LYS A 85 9.13 10.63 -35.97
CA LYS A 85 9.10 10.20 -37.38
C LYS A 85 9.51 11.32 -38.34
N LYS A 86 8.95 12.53 -38.16
CA LYS A 86 9.28 13.67 -39.01
C LYS A 86 10.76 14.06 -38.91
N ILE A 87 11.34 14.00 -37.72
CA ILE A 87 12.77 14.27 -37.51
C ILE A 87 13.62 13.24 -38.25
N ASP A 88 13.31 11.95 -38.13
CA ASP A 88 14.03 10.89 -38.85
C ASP A 88 13.91 11.05 -40.37
N GLU A 89 12.74 11.42 -40.89
CA GLU A 89 12.54 11.73 -42.30
C GLU A 89 13.42 12.90 -42.76
N THR A 90 13.49 13.99 -41.99
CA THR A 90 14.36 15.14 -42.32
C THR A 90 15.85 14.86 -42.21
N LEU A 91 16.27 13.87 -41.40
CA LEU A 91 17.68 13.48 -41.29
C LEU A 91 18.12 12.52 -42.41
N ARG A 92 17.17 11.90 -43.13
CA ARG A 92 17.42 10.98 -44.25
C ARG A 92 17.40 11.66 -45.62
N THR A 93 16.95 12.91 -45.70
CA THR A 93 17.05 13.81 -46.87
C THR A 93 18.27 14.68 -46.80
#